data_AF-A0A067YJ51-F1
#
_entry.id   AF-A0A067YJ51-F1
#
_cell.length_a   1.000
_cell.length_b   1.000
_cell.length_c   1.000
_cell.angle_alpha   90.00
_cell.angle_beta   90.00
_cell.angle_gamma   90.00
#
_symmetry.space_group_name_H-M   'P 1'
#
loop_
_entity.id
_entity.type
_entity.pdbx_description
1 polymer ?
#
loop_
_entity_poly.entity_id
_entity_poly.type
_entity_poly.pdbx_seq_one_letter_code
_entity_poly.pdbx_strand_id
1 'polypeptide(L)'
;KRLDLAGPLMAQVFRLKFQQLVREMRVYLHRCVEHGKEFNITLAIKSNVITAGLRYCLATGNWGDQKKAASVRAGVSQVLNRFTYASTLSHLRRTNTPIGRDGKIAKPRQL
;
A
#
# COMPACT_ATOMS: atom_id res chain seq x y z
N LYS A 1 7.33 -10.16 19.51
CA LYS A 1 6.54 -9.64 18.37
C LYS A 1 7.38 -8.58 17.65
N ARG A 2 7.21 -8.38 16.34
CA ARG A 2 7.90 -7.33 15.57
C ARG A 2 6.92 -6.21 15.20
N LEU A 3 7.41 -4.98 15.03
CA LEU A 3 6.63 -3.82 14.60
C LEU A 3 6.97 -3.49 13.15
N ASP A 4 5.97 -3.55 12.27
CA ASP A 4 6.08 -3.04 10.91
C ASP A 4 5.87 -1.52 10.94
N LEU A 5 6.96 -0.76 10.85
CA LEU A 5 6.93 0.71 10.77
C LEU A 5 6.76 1.19 9.32
N ALA A 6 6.87 2.50 9.09
CA ALA A 6 6.69 3.11 7.77
C ALA A 6 7.56 2.48 6.67
N GLY A 7 8.81 2.12 6.96
CA GLY A 7 9.73 1.53 5.98
C GLY A 7 9.24 0.19 5.40
N PRO A 8 9.12 -0.87 6.23
CA PRO A 8 8.62 -2.17 5.78
C PRO A 8 7.24 -2.10 5.12
N LEU A 9 6.34 -1.25 5.64
CA LEU A 9 5.04 -1.00 5.02
C LEU A 9 5.25 -0.43 3.62
N MET A 10 5.86 0.74 3.46
CA MET A 10 6.05 1.38 2.15
C MET A 10 6.74 0.48 1.12
N ALA A 11 7.73 -0.31 1.55
CA ALA A 11 8.40 -1.29 0.69
C ALA A 11 7.42 -2.34 0.14
N GLN A 12 6.46 -2.80 0.94
CA GLN A 12 5.43 -3.75 0.53
C GLN A 12 4.54 -3.17 -0.59
N VAL A 13 4.05 -1.95 -0.44
CA VAL A 13 3.19 -1.32 -1.48
C VAL A 13 4.00 -1.02 -2.73
N PHE A 14 5.22 -0.51 -2.58
CA PHE A 14 6.10 -0.26 -3.71
C PHE A 14 6.34 -1.53 -4.52
N ARG A 15 6.69 -2.64 -3.86
CA ARG A 15 6.88 -3.95 -4.51
C ARG A 15 5.64 -4.37 -5.32
N LEU A 16 4.44 -4.25 -4.76
CA LEU A 16 3.20 -4.63 -5.45
C LEU A 16 2.96 -3.79 -6.70
N LYS A 17 3.15 -2.46 -6.61
CA LYS A 17 2.95 -1.55 -7.75
C LYS A 17 4.04 -1.66 -8.81
N PHE A 18 5.27 -1.92 -8.39
CA PHE A 18 6.38 -2.20 -9.30
C PHE A 18 6.17 -3.50 -10.08
N GLN A 19 5.72 -4.57 -9.42
CA GLN A 19 5.35 -5.81 -10.11
C GLN A 19 4.21 -5.62 -11.11
N GLN A 20 3.23 -4.76 -10.79
CA GLN A 20 2.19 -4.38 -11.74
C GLN A 20 2.77 -3.65 -12.96
N LEU A 21 3.66 -2.66 -12.74
CA LEU A 21 4.32 -1.92 -13.81
C LEU A 21 5.07 -2.84 -14.78
N VAL A 22 5.87 -3.77 -14.25
CA VAL A 22 6.61 -4.76 -15.06
C VAL A 22 5.66 -5.61 -15.89
N ARG A 23 4.53 -6.04 -15.31
CA ARG A 23 3.52 -6.81 -16.03
C ARG A 23 2.91 -6.01 -17.19
N GLU A 24 2.56 -4.74 -16.96
CA GLU A 24 2.00 -3.88 -18.00
C GLU A 24 3.01 -3.60 -19.13
N MET A 25 4.29 -3.39 -18.78
CA MET A 25 5.37 -3.23 -19.75
C MET A 25 5.53 -4.48 -20.64
N ARG A 26 5.46 -5.68 -20.05
CA ARG A 26 5.51 -6.94 -20.80
C ARG A 26 4.33 -7.08 -21.77
N VAL A 27 3.12 -6.73 -21.33
CA VAL A 27 1.93 -6.77 -22.21
C VAL A 27 2.02 -5.76 -23.35
N TYR A 28 2.64 -4.60 -23.12
CA TYR A 28 2.90 -3.63 -24.17
C TYR A 28 3.93 -4.15 -25.18
N LEU A 29 5.02 -4.76 -24.70
CA LEU A 29 6.04 -5.39 -25.55
C LEU A 29 5.43 -6.45 -26.48
N HIS A 30 4.63 -7.37 -25.93
CA HIS A 30 3.97 -8.41 -26.75
C HIS A 30 3.11 -7.79 -27.86
N ARG A 31 2.34 -6.74 -27.57
CA ARG A 31 1.53 -6.04 -28.58
C ARG A 31 2.37 -5.34 -29.64
N CYS A 32 3.50 -4.74 -29.28
CA CYS A 32 4.41 -4.15 -30.27
C CYS A 32 4.94 -5.20 -31.24
N VAL A 33 5.35 -6.37 -30.72
CA VAL A 33 5.86 -7.49 -31.53
C VAL A 33 4.77 -8.05 -32.46
N GLU A 34 3.56 -8.28 -31.96
CA GLU A 34 2.43 -8.79 -32.77
C GLU A 34 2.04 -7.86 -33.91
N HIS A 35 2.15 -6.55 -33.71
CA HIS A 35 1.81 -5.54 -34.71
C HIS A 35 3.00 -5.08 -35.56
N GLY A 36 4.19 -5.66 -35.38
CA GLY A 36 5.41 -5.24 -36.07
C GLY A 36 5.81 -3.77 -35.80
N LYS A 37 5.38 -3.21 -34.67
CA LYS A 37 5.69 -1.82 -34.28
C LYS A 37 6.98 -1.76 -33.47
N GLU A 38 7.76 -0.71 -33.68
CA GLU A 38 8.94 -0.44 -32.86
C GLU A 38 8.56 -0.27 -31.37
N PHE A 39 9.34 -0.91 -30.51
CA PHE A 39 9.12 -0.83 -29.07
C PHE A 39 9.73 0.46 -28.51
N ASN A 40 8.87 1.35 -27.99
CA ASN A 40 9.31 2.56 -27.32
C ASN A 40 9.20 2.42 -25.79
N ILE A 41 10.35 2.46 -25.11
CA ILE A 41 10.45 2.33 -23.65
C ILE A 41 9.68 3.44 -22.93
N THR A 42 9.69 4.67 -23.45
CA THR A 42 9.02 5.80 -22.79
C THR A 42 7.50 5.62 -22.77
N LEU A 43 6.93 5.02 -23.82
CA LEU A 43 5.51 4.67 -23.89
C LEU A 43 5.17 3.43 -23.05
N ALA A 44 6.14 2.53 -22.87
CA ALA A 44 5.97 1.32 -22.09
C ALA A 44 5.88 1.60 -20.57
N ILE A 45 6.60 2.61 -20.08
CA ILE A 45 6.66 2.95 -18.66
C ILE A 45 5.51 3.87 -18.28
N LYS A 46 4.46 3.30 -17.70
CA LYS A 46 3.34 4.06 -17.14
C LYS A 46 3.61 4.49 -15.70
N SER A 47 4.18 5.67 -15.52
CA SER A 47 4.49 6.26 -14.20
C SER A 47 3.27 6.34 -13.25
N ASN A 48 2.07 6.52 -13.81
CA ASN A 48 0.84 6.64 -13.04
C ASN A 48 0.51 5.38 -12.19
N VAL A 49 0.99 4.20 -12.57
CA VAL A 49 0.76 2.94 -11.82
C VAL A 49 1.29 3.06 -10.38
N ILE A 50 2.50 3.60 -10.22
CA ILE A 50 3.14 3.77 -8.92
C ILE A 50 2.55 4.99 -8.21
N THR A 51 2.48 6.14 -8.89
CA THR A 51 2.05 7.41 -8.28
C THR A 51 0.61 7.33 -7.75
N ALA A 52 -0.34 6.89 -8.57
CA ALA A 52 -1.74 6.76 -8.13
C ALA A 52 -1.89 5.65 -7.08
N GLY A 53 -1.13 4.55 -7.22
CA GLY A 53 -1.15 3.44 -6.27
C GLY A 53 -0.72 3.86 -4.86
N LEU A 54 0.39 4.58 -4.75
CA LEU A 54 0.88 5.10 -3.47
C LEU A 54 -0.07 6.15 -2.89
N ARG A 55 -0.54 7.09 -3.71
CA ARG A 55 -1.48 8.13 -3.29
C ARG A 55 -2.76 7.54 -2.71
N TYR A 56 -3.32 6.52 -3.35
CA TYR A 56 -4.51 5.82 -2.87
C TYR A 56 -4.29 5.14 -1.51
N CYS A 57 -3.20 4.38 -1.36
CA CYS A 57 -2.92 3.65 -0.10
C CYS A 57 -2.72 4.62 1.08
N LEU A 58 -2.02 5.73 0.84
CA LEU A 58 -1.76 6.76 1.85
C LEU A 58 -3.02 7.56 2.20
N ALA A 59 -3.85 7.90 1.21
CA ALA A 59 -5.04 8.72 1.44
C ALA A 59 -6.17 7.94 2.13
N THR A 60 -6.36 6.67 1.78
CA THR A 60 -7.48 5.85 2.29
C THR A 60 -7.12 4.99 3.48
N GLY A 61 -5.82 4.73 3.70
CA GLY A 61 -5.35 3.78 4.71
C GLY A 61 -5.58 2.31 4.33
N ASN A 62 -6.01 2.02 3.10
CA ASN A 62 -6.14 0.67 2.55
C ASN A 62 -4.80 0.20 1.96
N TRP A 63 -4.17 -0.77 2.62
CA TRP A 63 -2.88 -1.33 2.21
C TRP A 63 -3.05 -2.69 1.55
N GLY A 64 -2.91 -2.74 0.23
CA GLY A 64 -3.01 -3.96 -0.56
C GLY A 64 -3.55 -3.73 -1.97
N ASP A 65 -3.89 -4.82 -2.65
CA ASP A 65 -4.54 -4.76 -3.96
C ASP A 65 -6.04 -4.54 -3.77
N GLN A 66 -6.56 -3.47 -4.37
CA GLN A 66 -7.99 -3.12 -4.32
C GLN A 66 -8.87 -4.25 -4.89
N LYS A 67 -8.33 -5.05 -5.82
CA LYS A 67 -9.04 -6.21 -6.39
C LYS A 67 -9.17 -7.38 -5.41
N LYS A 68 -8.40 -7.39 -4.31
CA LYS A 68 -8.42 -8.42 -3.27
C LYS A 68 -8.84 -7.82 -1.93
N ALA A 69 -10.00 -7.15 -1.91
CA ALA A 69 -10.50 -6.39 -0.76
C ALA A 69 -10.48 -7.17 0.58
N ALA A 70 -10.72 -8.48 0.56
CA ALA A 70 -10.74 -9.32 1.77
C ALA A 70 -9.37 -9.48 2.46
N SER A 71 -8.25 -9.25 1.76
CA SER A 71 -6.89 -9.35 2.32
C SER A 71 -6.22 -7.99 2.53
N VAL A 72 -6.94 -6.90 2.29
CA VAL A 72 -6.42 -5.53 2.46
C VAL A 72 -6.32 -5.20 3.94
N ARG A 73 -5.14 -4.76 4.38
CA ARG A 73 -4.97 -4.19 5.72
C ARG A 73 -5.57 -2.78 5.72
N ALA A 74 -6.70 -2.59 6.40
CA ALA A 74 -7.36 -1.30 6.50
C ALA A 74 -6.85 -0.47 7.70
N GLY A 75 -6.90 0.86 7.58
CA GLY A 75 -6.65 1.79 8.69
C GLY A 75 -5.19 1.98 9.09
N VAL A 76 -4.25 1.63 8.20
CA VAL A 76 -2.80 1.78 8.45
C VAL A 76 -2.36 3.25 8.33
N SER A 77 -2.86 3.97 7.32
CA SER A 77 -2.69 5.44 7.23
C SER A 77 -3.92 6.13 7.81
N GLN A 78 -3.69 7.17 8.61
CA GLN A 78 -4.72 7.92 9.31
C GLN A 78 -4.42 9.42 9.23
N VAL A 79 -5.47 10.24 9.26
CA VAL A 79 -5.33 11.69 9.33
C VAL A 79 -4.71 12.07 10.68
N LEU A 80 -3.62 12.85 10.66
CA LEU A 80 -2.91 13.26 11.86
C LEU A 80 -3.81 14.07 12.80
N ASN A 81 -3.77 13.72 14.08
CA ASN A 81 -4.53 14.42 15.12
C ASN A 81 -3.74 15.66 15.57
N ARG A 82 -4.37 16.83 15.44
CA ARG A 82 -3.77 18.15 15.68
C ARG A 82 -4.49 18.96 16.78
N PHE A 83 -5.21 18.31 17.70
CA PHE A 83 -5.92 19.03 18.78
C PHE A 83 -4.97 19.66 19.80
N THR A 84 -3.90 18.98 20.17
CA THR A 84 -2.85 19.50 21.06
C THR A 84 -1.49 18.94 20.64
N TYR A 85 -0.40 19.61 21.02
CA TYR A 85 0.95 19.11 20.76
C TYR A 85 1.16 17.68 21.31
N ALA A 86 0.68 17.43 22.53
CA ALA A 86 0.70 16.11 23.15
C ALA A 86 -0.08 15.06 22.33
N SER A 87 -1.26 15.43 21.80
CA SER A 87 -2.07 14.56 20.95
C SER A 87 -1.35 14.18 19.65
N THR A 88 -0.68 15.15 19.00
CA THR A 88 0.11 14.92 17.80
C THR A 88 1.27 13.95 18.05
N LEU A 89 2.04 14.18 19.12
CA LEU A 89 3.15 13.31 19.50
C LEU A 89 2.70 11.90 19.87
N SER A 90 1.58 11.78 20.59
CA SER A 90 0.96 10.49 20.92
C SER A 90 0.55 9.75 19.65
N HIS A 91 -0.08 10.44 18.69
CA HIS A 91 -0.54 9.84 17.44
C HIS A 91 0.62 9.25 16.63
N LEU A 92 1.75 9.96 16.51
CA LEU A 92 2.92 9.49 15.76
C LEU A 92 3.58 8.23 16.33
N ARG A 93 3.31 7.88 17.61
CA ARG A 93 3.90 6.72 18.30
C ARG A 93 2.95 5.52 18.38
N ARG A 94 1.73 5.63 17.85
CA ARG A 94 0.75 4.53 17.93
C ARG A 94 1.18 3.34 17.08
N THR A 95 0.88 2.15 17.57
CA THR A 95 1.01 0.89 16.84
C THR A 95 -0.30 0.11 16.93
N ASN A 96 -0.75 -0.46 15.81
CA ASN A 96 -1.99 -1.24 15.78
C ASN A 96 -1.68 -2.73 15.87
N THR A 97 -2.45 -3.46 16.70
CA THR A 97 -2.46 -4.93 16.66
C THR A 97 -3.58 -5.38 15.74
N PRO A 98 -3.32 -6.14 14.67
CA PRO A 98 -4.34 -6.63 13.77
C PRO A 98 -5.14 -7.75 14.47
N ILE A 99 -6.16 -7.36 15.24
CA ILE A 99 -7.08 -8.28 15.91
C ILE A 99 -8.43 -8.14 15.20
N GLY A 100 -9.03 -9.27 14.83
CA GLY A 100 -10.38 -9.31 14.29
C GLY A 100 -11.38 -8.66 15.25
N ARG A 101 -12.32 -7.87 14.72
CA ARG A 101 -13.29 -7.14 15.56
C ARG A 101 -14.29 -8.07 16.26
N ASP A 102 -14.41 -9.31 15.80
CA ASP A 102 -15.44 -10.26 16.26
C ASP A 102 -15.00 -11.12 17.47
N GLY A 103 -13.72 -11.12 17.81
CA GLY A 103 -13.19 -11.94 18.91
C GLY A 103 -13.00 -11.15 20.21
N LYS A 104 -13.75 -11.49 21.26
CA LYS A 104 -13.45 -11.09 22.67
C LYS A 104 -12.24 -11.87 23.22
N ILE A 105 -11.12 -11.86 22.52
CA ILE A 105 -9.89 -12.51 22.99
C ILE A 105 -9.24 -11.58 24.03
N ALA A 106 -9.20 -12.03 25.28
CA ALA A 106 -8.70 -11.23 26.40
C ALA A 106 -7.16 -11.15 26.46
N LYS A 107 -6.45 -12.26 26.18
CA LYS A 107 -4.99 -12.36 26.37
C LYS A 107 -4.16 -11.26 25.66
N PRO A 108 -4.43 -10.85 24.41
CA PRO A 108 -3.67 -9.78 23.76
C PRO A 108 -3.95 -8.36 24.29
N ARG A 109 -4.97 -8.20 25.13
CA ARG A 109 -5.42 -6.91 25.71
C ARG A 109 -5.00 -6.75 27.17
N GLN A 110 -4.52 -7.82 27.81
CA GLN A 110 -4.00 -7.78 29.17
C GLN A 110 -2.63 -7.09 29.18
N LEU A 111 -2.40 -6.28 30.21
CA LEU A 111 -1.14 -5.58 30.50
C LEU A 111 -0.24 -6.45 31.37
#